data_AF-A0A523D8K5-F1
#
_entry.id   AF-A0A523D8K5-F1
#
_cell.length_a   1.000
_cell.length_b   1.000
_cell.length_c   1.000
_cell.angle_alpha   90.00
_cell.angle_beta   90.00
_cell.angle_gamma   90.00
#
_symmetry.space_group_name_H-M   'P 1'
#
loop_
_entity.id
_entity.type
_entity.pdbx_description
1 polymer ?
#
loop_
_entity_poly.entity_id
_entity_poly.type
_entity_poly.pdbx_seq_one_letter_code
_entity_poly.pdbx_strand_id
1 'polypeptide(L)'
;MSNVNCFLCQTSLEIRTSKKEKPYLVCDDCGIQIFFRLPKGIRRLKQRLNDPTALTDNFVFCRECRVAVEKCAETLKERFLSKSGFYCPKCEELLLEMSEEELERQ
;
A
#
# COMPACT_ATOMS: atom_id res chain seq x y z
N MET A 1 -11.28 7.99 16.73
CA MET A 1 -9.96 7.38 16.95
C MET A 1 -9.62 6.58 15.72
N SER A 2 -8.48 6.82 15.08
CA SER A 2 -8.11 6.10 13.86
C SER A 2 -7.50 4.74 14.23
N ASN A 3 -8.04 3.67 13.67
CA ASN A 3 -7.71 2.29 14.00
C ASN A 3 -7.18 1.52 12.79
N VAL A 4 -6.36 0.50 13.05
CA VAL A 4 -5.86 -0.44 12.03
C VAL A 4 -6.20 -1.84 12.47
N ASN A 5 -6.80 -2.65 11.60
CA ASN A 5 -7.12 -4.02 11.95
C ASN A 5 -5.85 -4.89 11.94
N CYS A 6 -5.76 -5.81 12.90
CA CYS A 6 -4.77 -6.87 12.88
C CYS A 6 -4.91 -7.68 11.58
N PHE A 7 -3.83 -7.85 10.82
CA PHE A 7 -3.89 -8.60 9.57
C PHE A 7 -4.12 -10.12 9.78
N LEU A 8 -3.99 -10.61 11.02
CA LEU A 8 -4.25 -12.01 11.38
C LEU A 8 -5.68 -12.22 11.87
N CYS A 9 -6.10 -11.52 12.94
CA CYS A 9 -7.41 -11.74 13.58
C CYS A 9 -8.46 -10.67 13.27
N GLN A 10 -8.12 -9.63 12.52
CA GLN A 10 -8.98 -8.48 12.19
C GLN A 10 -9.44 -7.63 13.38
N THR A 11 -8.99 -7.93 14.62
CA THR A 11 -9.24 -7.08 15.78
C THR A 11 -8.75 -5.66 15.50
N SER A 12 -9.57 -4.67 15.85
CA SER A 12 -9.25 -3.26 15.72
C SER A 12 -8.14 -2.88 16.69
N LEU A 13 -7.01 -2.39 16.18
CA LEU A 13 -5.85 -2.00 16.99
C LEU A 13 -5.70 -0.48 17.02
N GLU A 14 -5.40 0.02 18.21
CA GLU A 14 -5.01 1.41 18.41
C GLU A 14 -3.55 1.65 18.03
N ILE A 15 -3.28 2.80 17.41
CA ILE A 15 -1.91 3.23 17.15
C ILE A 15 -1.32 3.86 18.40
N ARG A 16 -0.23 3.25 18.85
CA ARG A 16 0.56 3.72 19.98
C ARG A 16 1.77 4.48 19.47
N THR A 17 2.28 5.39 20.30
CA THR A 17 3.49 6.17 20.00
C THR A 17 4.60 5.78 20.98
N SER A 18 5.77 5.43 20.44
CA SER A 18 6.95 5.11 21.27
C SER A 18 7.59 6.38 21.85
N LYS A 19 8.50 6.22 22.82
CA LYS A 19 9.30 7.34 23.39
C LYS A 19 10.09 8.13 22.35
N LYS A 20 10.36 7.55 21.17
CA LYS A 20 11.05 8.19 20.03
C LYS A 20 10.08 8.73 18.98
N GLU A 21 8.81 8.92 19.36
CA GLU A 21 7.72 9.42 18.50
C GLU A 21 7.46 8.55 17.26
N LYS A 22 7.80 7.25 17.33
CA LYS A 22 7.54 6.31 16.24
C LYS A 22 6.25 5.54 16.49
N PRO A 23 5.32 5.48 15.53
CA PRO A 23 4.06 4.76 15.69
C PRO A 23 4.28 3.24 15.65
N TYR A 24 3.47 2.52 16.41
CA TYR A 24 3.46 1.07 16.44
C TYR A 24 2.08 0.51 16.83
N LEU A 25 1.85 -0.76 16.51
CA LEU A 25 0.65 -1.52 16.84
C LEU A 25 1.04 -2.73 17.69
N VAL A 26 0.17 -3.15 18.60
CA VAL A 26 0.28 -4.38 19.37
C VAL A 26 -1.06 -5.10 19.30
N CYS A 27 -1.05 -6.39 18.98
CA CYS A 27 -2.19 -7.27 19.13
C CYS A 27 -1.81 -8.39 20.10
N ASP A 28 -2.34 -8.29 21.32
CA ASP A 28 -2.03 -9.25 22.39
C ASP A 28 -2.58 -10.64 22.07
N ASP A 29 -3.79 -10.72 21.47
CA ASP A 29 -4.42 -11.99 21.05
C ASP A 29 -3.57 -12.78 20.04
N CYS A 30 -2.90 -12.08 19.12
CA CYS A 30 -2.06 -12.70 18.10
C CYS A 30 -0.56 -12.72 18.47
N GLY A 31 -0.17 -12.10 19.58
CA GLY A 31 1.24 -11.96 19.97
C GLY A 31 2.10 -11.18 18.97
N ILE A 32 1.53 -10.24 18.21
CA ILE A 32 2.27 -9.47 17.20
C ILE A 32 2.49 -8.01 17.60
N GLN A 33 3.65 -7.48 17.21
CA GLN A 33 3.97 -6.06 17.30
C GLN A 33 4.48 -5.54 15.95
N ILE A 34 3.86 -4.48 15.45
CA ILE A 34 4.20 -3.89 14.15
C ILE A 34 4.76 -2.50 14.37
N PHE A 35 6.00 -2.28 13.95
CA PHE A 35 6.65 -0.98 14.04
C PHE A 35 6.69 -0.28 12.68
N PHE A 36 6.16 0.93 12.62
CA PHE A 36 6.29 1.76 11.43
C PHE A 36 7.58 2.57 11.53
N ARG A 37 8.42 2.41 10.51
CA ARG A 37 9.75 3.01 10.41
C ARG A 37 9.90 3.70 9.06
N LEU A 38 10.86 4.61 9.00
CA LEU A 38 11.16 5.46 7.85
C LEU A 38 10.02 6.44 7.49
N PRO A 39 10.35 7.62 6.93
CA PRO A 39 9.33 8.63 6.60
C PRO A 39 8.23 8.12 5.66
N LYS A 40 8.58 7.30 4.66
CA LYS A 40 7.62 6.77 3.67
C LYS A 40 6.55 5.89 4.32
N GLY A 41 6.95 4.97 5.20
CA GLY A 41 6.02 4.09 5.90
C GLY A 41 5.10 4.83 6.87
N ILE A 42 5.66 5.79 7.62
CA ILE A 42 4.89 6.62 8.57
C ILE A 42 3.87 7.50 7.84
N ARG A 43 4.23 8.06 6.68
CA ARG A 43 3.30 8.86 5.86
C ARG A 43 2.12 8.02 5.37
N ARG A 44 2.39 6.83 4.83
CA ARG A 44 1.36 5.90 4.36
C ARG A 44 0.39 5.49 5.48
N LEU A 45 0.92 5.25 6.68
CA LEU A 45 0.08 5.00 7.86
C LEU A 45 -0.83 6.20 8.15
N LYS A 46 -0.30 7.43 8.20
CA LYS A 46 -1.10 8.63 8.46
C LYS A 46 -2.19 8.85 7.40
N GLN A 47 -1.86 8.66 6.12
CA GLN A 47 -2.83 8.74 5.02
C GLN A 47 -3.97 7.73 5.22
N ARG A 48 -3.64 6.49 5.58
CA ARG A 48 -4.62 5.45 5.88
C ARG A 48 -5.57 5.86 7.03
N LEU A 49 -5.03 6.44 8.09
CA LEU A 49 -5.84 6.82 9.25
C LEU A 49 -6.81 7.97 8.99
N ASN A 50 -6.48 8.83 8.04
CA ASN A 50 -7.31 9.94 7.63
C ASN A 50 -8.39 9.51 6.62
N ASP A 51 -8.13 8.43 5.87
CA ASP A 51 -9.04 7.89 4.86
C ASP A 51 -9.17 6.34 4.97
N PRO A 52 -10.16 5.85 5.75
CA PRO A 52 -10.48 4.43 5.87
C PRO A 52 -11.01 3.78 4.58
N THR A 53 -11.37 4.55 3.56
CA THR A 53 -11.78 4.09 2.23
C THR A 53 -10.61 4.01 1.24
N ALA A 54 -9.47 4.65 1.51
CA ALA A 54 -8.27 4.63 0.65
C ALA A 54 -7.55 3.27 0.52
N LEU A 55 -8.11 2.18 1.04
CA LEU A 55 -7.65 0.83 0.73
C LEU A 55 -8.78 0.05 0.08
N THR A 56 -8.74 0.00 -1.23
CA THR A 56 -9.10 -1.24 -1.92
C THR A 56 -8.17 -1.59 -3.08
N ASP A 57 -7.41 -0.65 -3.70
CA ASP A 57 -6.72 -1.05 -4.92
C ASP A 57 -5.48 -0.22 -5.33
N ASN A 58 -4.80 0.46 -4.40
CA ASN A 58 -3.71 1.38 -4.76
C ASN A 58 -2.38 0.70 -5.10
N PHE A 59 -2.28 -0.63 -4.98
CA PHE A 59 -1.05 -1.35 -5.27
C PHE A 59 -1.34 -2.57 -6.11
N VAL A 60 -0.45 -2.86 -7.06
CA VAL A 60 -0.39 -4.15 -7.75
C VAL A 60 0.89 -4.88 -7.34
N PHE A 61 0.79 -6.18 -7.12
CA PHE A 61 1.89 -6.98 -6.59
C PHE A 61 2.44 -7.93 -7.64
N CYS A 62 3.74 -7.81 -7.96
CA CYS A 62 4.46 -8.83 -8.70
C CYS A 62 4.79 -9.98 -7.75
N ARG A 63 4.16 -11.14 -7.95
CA ARG A 63 4.34 -12.32 -7.09
C ARG A 63 5.74 -12.93 -7.23
N GLU A 64 6.28 -12.95 -8.45
CA GLU A 64 7.60 -13.52 -8.73
C GLU A 64 8.72 -12.69 -8.08
N CYS A 65 8.72 -11.38 -8.32
CA CYS A 65 9.74 -10.47 -7.79
C CYS A 65 9.51 -10.04 -6.33
N ARG A 66 8.32 -10.32 -5.79
CA ARG A 66 7.84 -9.86 -4.47
C ARG A 66 7.91 -8.35 -4.31
N VAL A 67 7.48 -7.62 -5.33
CA VAL A 67 7.49 -6.15 -5.37
C VAL A 67 6.06 -5.63 -5.46
N ALA A 68 5.73 -4.69 -4.59
CA ALA A 68 4.51 -3.89 -4.69
C ALA A 68 4.80 -2.63 -5.52
N VAL A 69 4.01 -2.43 -6.58
CA VAL A 69 4.01 -1.23 -7.40
C VAL A 69 2.78 -0.41 -7.01
N GLU A 70 2.99 0.85 -6.64
CA GLU A 70 1.90 1.79 -6.36
C GLU A 70 1.20 2.13 -7.66
N LYS A 71 -0.13 2.18 -7.69
CA LYS A 71 -0.92 2.59 -8.86
C LYS A 71 -1.03 4.10 -8.84
N CYS A 72 -0.07 4.80 -9.47
CA CYS A 72 -0.11 6.25 -9.63
C CYS A 72 0.41 6.68 -11.00
N ALA A 73 0.11 7.92 -11.41
CA ALA A 73 0.51 8.48 -12.70
C ALA A 73 2.02 8.35 -13.00
N GLU A 74 2.89 8.52 -11.99
CA GLU A 74 4.35 8.38 -12.16
C GLU A 74 4.80 6.96 -12.54
N THR A 75 4.02 5.95 -12.16
CA THR A 75 4.33 4.52 -12.37
C THR A 75 3.59 3.90 -13.55
N LEU A 76 2.60 4.61 -14.08
CA LEU A 76 1.90 4.24 -15.29
C LEU A 76 2.87 4.36 -16.47
N LYS A 77 3.00 3.30 -17.26
CA LYS A 77 3.84 3.30 -18.46
C LYS A 77 3.00 3.03 -19.68
N GLU A 78 3.11 3.93 -20.66
CA GLU A 78 2.63 3.72 -22.02
C GLU A 78 3.79 3.19 -22.87
N ARG A 79 3.58 2.06 -23.53
CA ARG A 79 4.58 1.47 -24.43
C ARG A 79 4.00 1.50 -25.84
N PHE A 80 4.75 2.05 -26.80
CA PHE A 80 4.30 2.31 -28.18
C PHE A 80 3.78 1.08 -28.96
N LEU A 81 4.00 -0.14 -28.45
CA LEU A 81 3.54 -1.43 -29.01
C LEU A 81 2.97 -2.38 -27.96
N SER A 82 2.87 -1.96 -26.69
CA SER A 82 2.39 -2.81 -25.59
C SER A 82 1.31 -2.09 -24.81
N LYS A 83 0.51 -2.85 -24.08
CA LYS A 83 -0.61 -2.34 -23.28
C LYS A 83 -0.14 -1.27 -22.28
N SER A 84 -0.90 -0.18 -22.15
CA SER A 84 -0.68 0.80 -21.08
C SER A 84 -1.02 0.15 -19.73
N GLY A 85 -0.19 0.43 -18.72
CA GLY A 85 -0.43 -0.17 -17.41
C GLY A 85 0.74 -0.08 -16.46
N PHE A 86 0.64 -0.85 -15.38
CA PHE A 86 1.64 -0.91 -14.33
C PHE A 86 2.58 -2.09 -14.55
N TYR A 87 3.87 -1.80 -14.60
CA TYR A 87 4.90 -2.80 -14.85
C TYR A 87 5.77 -3.03 -13.63
N CYS A 88 6.22 -4.27 -13.45
CA CYS A 88 7.22 -4.58 -12.43
C CYS A 88 8.54 -3.85 -12.75
N PRO A 89 9.13 -3.09 -11.82
CA PRO A 89 10.41 -2.41 -12.06
C PRO A 89 11.61 -3.37 -12.10
N LYS A 90 11.43 -4.66 -11.82
CA LYS A 90 12.50 -5.67 -11.82
C LYS A 90 12.48 -6.58 -13.05
N CYS A 91 11.32 -7.18 -13.36
CA CYS A 91 11.17 -8.12 -14.47
C CYS A 91 10.47 -7.53 -15.69
N GLU A 92 10.00 -6.27 -15.61
CA GLU A 92 9.26 -5.59 -16.68
C GLU A 92 7.98 -6.29 -17.16
N GLU A 93 7.46 -7.23 -16.37
CA GLU A 93 6.17 -7.87 -16.61
C GLU A 93 5.03 -6.86 -16.38
N LEU A 94 4.00 -6.93 -17.22
CA LEU A 94 2.75 -6.18 -17.03
C LEU A 94 1.97 -6.78 -15.87
N LEU A 95 1.78 -6.01 -14.81
CA LEU A 95 1.10 -6.45 -13.59
C LEU A 95 -0.40 -6.14 -13.62
N LEU A 96 -0.76 -5.03 -14.25
CA LEU A 96 -2.14 -4.62 -14.43
C LEU A 96 -2.23 -3.72 -15.66
N GLU A 97 -3.10 -4.10 -16.60
CA GLU A 97 -3.49 -3.28 -17.74
C GLU A 97 -4.47 -2.19 -17.29
N MET A 98 -4.33 -0.99 -17.83
CA MET A 98 -5.28 0.10 -17.65
C MET A 98 -6.08 0.28 -18.93
N SER A 99 -7.40 0.31 -18.84
CA SER A 99 -8.25 0.67 -19.98
C SER A 99 -8.23 2.18 -20.23
N GLU A 100 -8.48 2.60 -21.48
CA GLU A 100 -8.52 4.03 -21.86
C GLU A 100 -9.53 4.83 -21.00
N GLU A 101 -10.66 4.22 -20.63
CA GLU A 101 -11.72 4.83 -19.79
C GLU A 101 -11.33 5.06 -18.32
N GLU A 102 -10.27 4.41 -17.84
CA GLU A 102 -9.76 4.55 -16.47
C GLU A 102 -8.64 5.61 -16.38
N LEU A 103 -7.96 5.90 -17.50
CA LEU A 103 -6.95 6.96 -17.60
C LEU A 103 -7.57 8.36 -17.48
N GLU A 104 -8.77 8.57 -18.03
CA GLU A 104 -9.44 9.88 -18.06
C GLU A 104 -10.07 10.30 -16.72
N ARG A 105 -10.11 9.39 -15.73
CA ARG A 105 -10.76 9.61 -14.42
C ARG A 105 -9.81 9.93 -13.25
N GLN A 106 -8.50 9.93 -13.47
CA GLN A 106 -7.48 10.33 -12.48
C GLN A 106 -6.99 11.75 -12.71
#